data_AF-A0A7C6HTP4-F1
#
_entry.id   AF-A0A7C6HTP4-F1
#
_cell.length_a   1.000
_cell.length_b   1.000
_cell.length_c   1.000
_cell.angle_alpha   90.00
_cell.angle_beta   90.00
_cell.angle_gamma   90.00
#
_symmetry.space_group_name_H-M   'P 1'
#
loop_
_entity.id
_entity.type
_entity.pdbx_description
1 polymer ?
#
loop_
_entity_poly.entity_id
_entity_poly.type
_entity_poly.pdbx_seq_one_letter_code
_entity_poly.pdbx_strand_id
1 'polypeptide(L)' 'LSKEEIIDVVKATAAELGIETGKQNMGKLMGAVMPKVRGVADGKVVREIIEEFLHQT' A
#
# COMPACT_ATOMS: atom_id res chain seq x y z
N LEU A 1 8.90 -9.57 4.87
CA LEU A 1 7.75 -9.91 4.01
C LEU A 1 8.22 -10.04 2.58
N SER A 2 7.61 -10.99 1.89
CA SER A 2 7.63 -11.19 0.44
C SER A 2 6.91 -10.03 -0.27
N LYS A 3 7.20 -9.82 -1.56
CA LYS A 3 6.48 -8.83 -2.38
C LYS A 3 4.96 -9.09 -2.39
N GLU A 4 4.57 -10.36 -2.52
CA GLU A 4 3.17 -10.79 -2.55
C GLU A 4 2.43 -10.46 -1.25
N GLU A 5 3.05 -10.75 -0.10
CA GLU A 5 2.45 -10.41 1.20
C GLU A 5 2.26 -8.89 1.37
N ILE A 6 3.18 -8.07 0.85
CA ILE A 6 3.03 -6.61 0.89
C ILE A 6 1.86 -6.16 0.00
N ILE A 7 1.69 -6.77 -1.19
CA ILE A 7 0.56 -6.49 -2.08
C ILE A 7 -0.77 -6.81 -1.36
N ASP A 8 -0.84 -7.93 -0.65
CA ASP A 8 -2.06 -8.32 0.08
C ASP A 8 -2.37 -7.35 1.22
N VAL A 9 -1.36 -6.93 1.98
CA VAL A 9 -1.52 -5.89 3.02
C VAL A 9 -2.02 -4.59 2.42
N VAL A 10 -1.48 -4.16 1.27
CA VAL A 10 -1.91 -2.94 0.57
C VAL A 10 -3.36 -3.06 0.12
N LYS A 11 -3.73 -4.15 -0.56
CA LYS A 11 -5.11 -4.39 -1.04
C LYS A 11 -6.11 -4.44 0.10
N ALA A 12 -5.81 -5.17 1.17
CA ALA A 12 -6.68 -5.27 2.34
C ALA A 12 -6.87 -3.89 3.00
N THR A 13 -5.78 -3.14 3.19
CA THR A 13 -5.84 -1.80 3.78
C THR A 13 -6.59 -0.81 2.88
N ALA A 14 -6.43 -0.92 1.55
CA ALA A 14 -7.16 -0.09 0.60
C ALA A 14 -8.67 -0.38 0.66
N ALA A 15 -9.06 -1.66 0.72
CA ALA A 15 -10.46 -2.07 0.89
C ALA A 15 -11.07 -1.56 2.21
N GLU A 16 -10.34 -1.67 3.33
CA GLU A 16 -10.76 -1.12 4.65
C GLU A 16 -11.04 0.40 4.57
N LEU A 17 -10.32 1.12 3.73
CA LEU A 17 -10.40 2.58 3.59
C LEU A 17 -11.30 3.05 2.45
N GLY A 18 -11.90 2.13 1.70
CA GLY A 18 -12.68 2.42 0.50
C GLY A 18 -11.86 3.08 -0.62
N ILE A 19 -10.59 2.68 -0.77
CA ILE A 19 -9.68 3.20 -1.78
C ILE A 19 -9.53 2.16 -2.88
N GLU A 20 -9.95 2.50 -4.10
CA GLU A 20 -9.78 1.64 -5.27
C GLU A 20 -8.61 2.12 -6.14
N THR A 21 -8.55 3.40 -6.47
CA THR A 21 -7.50 3.98 -7.31
C THR A 21 -7.20 5.44 -6.94
N GLY A 22 -6.23 6.05 -7.64
CA GLY A 22 -6.05 7.49 -7.70
C GLY A 22 -5.00 8.04 -6.74
N LYS A 23 -4.06 8.80 -7.31
CA LYS A 23 -2.84 9.26 -6.63
C LYS A 23 -3.10 10.12 -5.39
N GLN A 24 -4.24 10.81 -5.31
CA GLN A 24 -4.62 11.58 -4.12
C GLN A 24 -4.69 10.71 -2.85
N ASN A 25 -4.91 9.40 -2.99
CA ASN A 25 -5.01 8.46 -1.88
C ASN A 25 -3.65 7.99 -1.35
N MET A 26 -2.54 8.36 -2.00
CA MET A 26 -1.19 7.93 -1.63
C MET A 26 -0.86 8.20 -0.16
N GLY A 27 -1.10 9.43 0.31
CA GLY A 27 -0.81 9.80 1.71
C GLY A 27 -1.65 9.01 2.72
N LYS A 28 -2.94 8.81 2.42
CA LYS A 28 -3.86 8.06 3.27
C LYS A 28 -3.47 6.58 3.34
N LEU A 29 -3.17 5.97 2.19
CA LEU A 29 -2.82 4.55 2.12
C LEU A 29 -1.43 4.26 2.71
N MET A 30 -0.43 5.11 2.43
CA MET A 30 0.89 5.04 3.09
C MET A 30 0.78 5.15 4.61
N GLY A 31 -0.02 6.10 5.12
CA GLY A 31 -0.21 6.29 6.55
C GLY A 31 -0.80 5.07 7.27
N ALA A 32 -1.65 4.30 6.57
CA ALA A 32 -2.28 3.10 7.12
C ALA A 32 -1.44 1.82 6.94
N VAL A 33 -0.70 1.70 5.82
CA VAL A 33 0.11 0.51 5.51
C VAL A 33 1.45 0.53 6.25
N MET A 34 2.13 1.68 6.33
CA MET A 34 3.49 1.76 6.87
C MET A 34 3.63 1.22 8.31
N PRO A 35 2.70 1.47 9.25
CA PRO A 35 2.76 0.84 10.58
C PRO A 35 2.64 -0.68 10.54
N LYS A 36 1.87 -1.24 9.60
CA LYS A 36 1.65 -2.70 9.45
C LYS A 36 2.89 -3.44 8.94
N VAL A 37 3.77 -2.75 8.22
CA VAL A 37 4.97 -3.34 7.57
C VAL A 37 6.29 -2.82 8.14
N ARG A 38 6.23 -2.01 9.20
CA ARG A 38 7.41 -1.38 9.82
C ARG A 38 8.37 -2.45 10.36
N GLY A 39 9.64 -2.37 9.97
CA GLY A 39 10.70 -3.27 10.45
C GLY A 39 10.70 -4.65 9.78
N VAL A 40 9.74 -4.93 8.89
CA VAL A 40 9.60 -6.22 8.20
C VAL A 40 9.56 -6.10 6.66
N ALA A 41 9.46 -4.87 6.13
CA ALA A 41 9.56 -4.56 4.70
C ALA A 41 10.35 -3.26 4.47
N ASP A 42 10.94 -3.12 3.29
CA ASP A 42 11.58 -1.88 2.84
C ASP A 42 10.51 -0.85 2.45
N GLY A 43 10.58 0.35 3.03
CA GLY A 43 9.60 1.41 2.78
C GLY A 43 9.57 1.91 1.34
N LYS A 44 10.67 1.80 0.58
CA LYS A 44 10.69 2.12 -0.86
C LYS A 44 9.88 1.11 -1.66
N VAL A 45 10.06 -0.18 -1.39
CA VAL A 45 9.30 -1.27 -2.05
C VAL A 45 7.81 -1.15 -1.75
N VAL A 46 7.45 -0.84 -0.50
CA VAL A 46 6.05 -0.62 -0.09
C VAL A 46 5.44 0.56 -0.85
N ARG A 47 6.18 1.67 -0.97
CA ARG A 47 5.74 2.85 -1.72
C ARG A 47 5.51 2.51 -3.20
N GLU A 48 6.44 1.81 -3.84
CA GLU A 48 6.31 1.39 -5.25
C GLU A 48 5.05 0.56 -5.47
N ILE A 49 4.78 -0.41 -4.59
CA ILE A 49 3.58 -1.26 -4.67
C ILE A 49 2.30 -0.43 -4.51
N ILE A 50 2.29 0.51 -3.56
CA ILE A 50 1.13 1.42 -3.38
C ILE A 50 0.93 2.32 -4.60
N GLU A 51 2.03 2.81 -5.19
CA GLU A 51 1.99 3.64 -6.39
C GLU A 51 1.44 2.86 -7.59
N GLU A 52 1.92 1.64 -7.80
CA GLU A 52 1.39 0.71 -8.81
C GLU A 52 -0.10 0.43 -8.60
N PHE A 53 -0.52 0.12 -7.36
CA PHE A 53 -1.92 -0.12 -7.02
C PHE A 53 -2.81 1.08 -7.35
N LEU A 54 -2.38 2.30 -7.02
CA LEU A 54 -3.16 3.52 -7.26
C LEU A 54 -3.13 4.03 -8.71
N HIS A 55 -2.22 3.51 -9.54
CA HIS A 55 -2.12 3.83 -10.97
C HIS A 55 -2.89 2.87 -11.88
N GLN A 56 -3.30 1.71 -11.39
CA GLN A 56 -4.19 0.83 -12.15
C GLN A 56 -5.49 1.58 -12.42
N THR A 57 -5.79 1.79 -13.71
CA THR A 57 -6.98 2.50 -14.21
C THR A 57 -8.01 1.49 -14.68
#